data_AF-A0A7C2P6D5-F1
#
_entry.id   AF-A0A7C2P6D5-F1
#
_cell.length_a   1.000
_cell.length_b   1.000
_cell.length_c   1.000
_cell.angle_alpha   90.00
_cell.angle_beta   90.00
_cell.angle_gamma   90.00
#
_symmetry.space_group_name_H-M   'P 1'
#
loop_
_entity.id
_entity.type
_entity.pdbx_description
1 polymer ?
#
loop_
_entity_poly.entity_id
_entity_poly.type
_entity_poly.pdbx_seq_one_letter_code
_entity_poly.pdbx_strand_id
1 'polypeptide(L)'
;MSVDRPVDPALQLGTHALRSRLIVGTGKYATFELMQQCLAASEADVITVAVRRERLIDAQGRNILDFIDLSKYTILPNTAGCFTAEDAVRVARLGREILLGLENPGADWVKLEVLGDKKTLLPDPVATLEATRELVRDGFQVLCYTTDDPITAKRLKDAGA
;
A
#
# COMPACT_ATOMS: atom_id res chain seq x y z
N MET A 1 -14.24 21.52 28.17
CA MET A 1 -14.05 20.23 28.87
C MET A 1 -13.09 19.40 28.04
N SER A 2 -11.84 19.27 28.48
CA SER A 2 -10.87 18.35 27.87
C SER A 2 -11.36 16.95 28.18
N VAL A 3 -11.91 16.26 27.17
CA VAL A 3 -12.20 14.84 27.30
C VAL A 3 -10.85 14.16 27.15
N ASP A 4 -10.29 13.73 28.27
CA ASP A 4 -9.08 12.92 28.32
C ASP A 4 -9.44 11.56 27.71
N ARG A 5 -9.45 11.49 26.37
CA ARG A 5 -9.67 10.24 25.66
C ARG A 5 -8.42 9.40 25.87
N PRO A 6 -8.56 8.13 26.29
CA PRO A 6 -7.42 7.25 26.32
C PRO A 6 -6.80 7.24 24.93
N VAL A 7 -5.50 7.56 24.86
CA VAL A 7 -4.73 7.46 23.63
C VAL A 7 -4.68 5.99 23.28
N ASP A 8 -5.27 5.62 22.13
CA ASP A 8 -5.19 4.25 21.66
C ASP A 8 -3.72 3.84 21.56
N PRO A 9 -3.36 2.60 21.94
CA PRO A 9 -2.03 2.11 21.70
C PRO A 9 -1.72 2.14 20.20
N ALA A 10 -0.45 2.31 19.86
CA ALA A 10 0.00 2.26 18.48
C ALA A 10 -0.48 0.97 17.81
N LEU A 11 -0.96 1.08 16.58
CA LEU A 11 -1.34 -0.06 15.76
C LEU A 11 -0.07 -0.71 15.22
N GLN A 12 0.22 -1.93 15.66
CA GLN A 12 1.31 -2.74 15.11
C GLN A 12 0.84 -3.44 13.83
N LEU A 13 1.50 -3.16 12.71
CA LEU A 13 1.35 -3.90 11.45
C LEU A 13 2.70 -4.53 11.10
N GLY A 14 2.79 -5.85 11.27
CA GLY A 14 4.04 -6.59 11.12
C GLY A 14 5.17 -5.96 11.94
N THR A 15 6.23 -5.43 11.31
CA THR A 15 7.36 -4.77 12.03
C THR A 15 7.16 -3.27 12.30
N HIS A 16 6.11 -2.65 11.76
CA HIS A 16 5.90 -1.20 11.86
C HIS A 16 4.83 -0.84 12.90
N ALA A 17 5.10 0.20 13.69
CA ALA A 17 4.18 0.76 14.66
C ALA A 17 3.60 2.08 14.16
N LEU A 18 2.28 2.21 14.21
CA LEU A 18 1.54 3.33 13.65
C LEU A 18 0.79 4.06 14.78
N ARG A 19 0.96 5.37 14.87
CA ARG A 19 0.18 6.23 15.76
C ARG A 19 -1.21 6.46 15.17
N SER A 20 -1.28 6.74 13.87
CA SER A 20 -2.52 6.96 13.13
C SER A 20 -3.06 5.64 12.57
N ARG A 21 -4.35 5.40 12.79
CA ARG A 21 -5.07 4.25 12.21
C ARG A 21 -5.65 4.57 10.82
N LEU A 22 -5.41 5.78 10.30
CA LEU A 22 -5.84 6.20 8.97
C LEU A 22 -4.69 6.01 7.98
N ILE A 23 -4.89 5.14 7.00
CA ILE A 23 -3.99 4.96 5.84
C ILE A 23 -4.62 5.65 4.64
N VAL A 24 -3.86 6.49 3.94
CA VAL A 24 -4.40 7.35 2.86
C VAL A 24 -3.81 6.97 1.50
N GLY A 25 -4.65 6.84 0.48
CA GLY A 25 -4.19 6.65 -0.89
C GLY A 25 -3.79 7.97 -1.56
N THR A 26 -2.80 7.96 -2.45
CA THR A 26 -2.34 9.15 -3.18
C THR A 26 -3.00 9.35 -4.54
N GLY A 27 -3.90 8.43 -4.95
CA GLY A 27 -4.61 8.53 -6.22
C GLY A 27 -5.76 9.55 -6.20
N LYS A 28 -6.14 10.05 -7.39
CA LYS A 28 -7.36 10.85 -7.67
C LYS A 28 -7.39 12.29 -7.17
N TYR A 29 -6.32 12.82 -6.55
CA TYR A 29 -6.24 14.25 -6.29
C TYR A 29 -6.15 15.05 -7.60
N ALA A 30 -6.77 16.24 -7.62
CA ALA A 30 -6.74 17.12 -8.79
C ALA A 30 -5.33 17.66 -9.08
N THR A 31 -4.55 17.91 -8.04
CA THR A 31 -3.14 18.33 -8.14
C THR A 31 -2.31 17.72 -7.00
N PHE A 32 -0.98 17.69 -7.17
CA PHE A 32 -0.07 17.19 -6.13
C PHE A 32 0.02 18.11 -4.91
N GLU A 33 -0.17 19.41 -5.09
CA GLU A 33 -0.22 20.39 -4.00
C GLU A 33 -1.46 20.15 -3.12
N LEU A 34 -2.61 19.87 -3.74
CA LEU A 34 -3.83 19.50 -3.01
C LEU A 34 -3.64 18.16 -2.28
N MET A 35 -3.02 17.16 -2.94
CA MET A 35 -2.65 15.90 -2.29
C MET A 35 -1.82 16.16 -1.04
N GLN A 36 -0.74 16.95 -1.13
CA GLN A 36 0.15 17.25 -0.01
C GLN A 36 -0.61 17.90 1.16
N GLN A 37 -1.50 18.86 0.88
CA GLN A 37 -2.36 19.49 1.89
C GLN A 37 -3.29 18.47 2.57
N CYS A 38 -3.92 17.58 1.80
CA CYS A 38 -4.79 16.53 2.33
C CYS A 38 -4.00 15.50 3.17
N LEU A 39 -2.81 15.09 2.73
CA LEU A 39 -1.96 14.19 3.50
C LEU A 39 -1.56 14.83 4.83
N ALA A 40 -1.16 16.10 4.82
CA ALA A 40 -0.81 16.84 6.04
C ALA A 40 -1.99 16.92 7.02
N ALA A 41 -3.18 17.27 6.52
CA ALA A 41 -4.41 17.37 7.33
C ALA A 41 -4.91 16.02 7.85
N SER A 42 -4.61 14.92 7.16
CA SER A 42 -5.03 13.57 7.58
C SER A 42 -4.28 13.04 8.79
N GLU A 43 -3.09 13.60 9.08
CA GLU A 43 -2.15 13.09 10.08
C GLU A 43 -1.84 11.59 9.95
N ALA A 44 -1.97 11.04 8.74
CA ALA A 44 -1.62 9.66 8.44
C ALA A 44 -0.11 9.45 8.60
N ASP A 45 0.27 8.30 9.15
CA ASP A 45 1.68 7.88 9.17
C ASP A 45 2.05 7.12 7.89
N VAL A 46 1.06 6.50 7.23
CA VAL A 46 1.24 5.66 6.04
C VAL A 46 0.39 6.17 4.89
N ILE A 47 1.01 6.20 3.71
CA ILE A 47 0.34 6.51 2.46
C ILE A 47 0.57 5.41 1.44
N THR A 48 -0.41 5.13 0.57
CA THR A 48 -0.25 4.13 -0.49
C THR A 48 0.10 4.78 -1.80
N VAL A 49 1.13 4.27 -2.49
CA VAL A 49 1.57 4.74 -3.83
C VAL A 49 1.55 3.59 -4.82
N ALA A 50 0.99 3.81 -6.01
CA ALA A 50 1.04 2.84 -7.09
C ALA A 50 2.41 2.89 -7.79
N VAL A 51 3.20 1.82 -7.67
CA VAL A 51 4.62 1.78 -8.08
C VAL A 51 4.84 1.42 -9.56
N ARG A 52 3.90 1.82 -10.43
CA ARG A 52 4.08 1.70 -11.89
C ARG A 52 4.63 3.00 -12.45
N ARG A 53 5.55 2.94 -13.41
CA ARG A 53 6.23 4.12 -13.96
C ARG A 53 5.24 5.16 -14.49
N GLU A 54 4.20 4.71 -15.18
CA GLU A 54 3.10 5.54 -15.69
C GLU A 54 2.19 6.15 -14.60
N ARG A 55 2.34 5.73 -13.34
CA ARG A 55 1.60 6.26 -12.19
C ARG A 55 2.45 7.20 -11.32
N LEU A 56 3.77 7.14 -11.45
CA LEU A 56 4.67 8.04 -10.74
C LEU A 56 4.76 9.40 -11.42
N ILE A 57 4.58 9.46 -12.74
CA ILE A 57 4.70 10.67 -13.53
C ILE A 57 3.31 11.14 -13.99
N ASP A 58 2.97 12.40 -13.74
CA ASP A 58 1.72 13.01 -14.24
C ASP A 58 1.80 13.41 -15.72
N ALA A 59 0.70 13.92 -16.27
CA ALA A 59 0.63 14.37 -17.67
C ALA A 59 1.59 15.54 -17.98
N GLN A 60 2.10 16.22 -16.97
CA GLN A 60 3.05 17.32 -17.06
C GLN A 60 4.50 16.88 -16.83
N GLY A 61 4.74 15.57 -16.64
CA GLY A 61 6.09 15.04 -16.43
C GLY A 61 6.60 15.14 -14.98
N ARG A 62 5.76 15.54 -14.03
CA ARG A 62 6.15 15.70 -12.62
C ARG A 62 6.05 14.37 -11.88
N ASN A 63 7.00 14.12 -10.99
CA ASN A 63 7.01 12.89 -10.19
C ASN A 63 6.26 13.10 -8.87
N ILE A 64 5.30 12.24 -8.56
CA ILE A 64 4.51 12.27 -7.32
C ILE A 64 5.40 12.20 -6.06
N LEU A 65 6.53 11.50 -6.14
CA LEU A 65 7.45 11.34 -5.03
C LEU A 65 8.11 12.67 -4.62
N ASP A 66 8.23 13.62 -5.56
CA ASP A 66 8.76 14.96 -5.28
C ASP A 66 7.81 15.81 -4.40
N PHE A 67 6.55 15.37 -4.25
CA PHE A 67 5.51 16.05 -3.48
C PHE A 67 5.17 15.33 -2.17
N ILE A 68 5.85 14.22 -1.88
CA ILE A 68 5.69 13.43 -0.67
C ILE A 68 6.89 13.69 0.25
N ASP A 69 6.61 14.08 1.49
CA ASP A 69 7.64 14.18 2.52
C ASP A 69 8.01 12.77 3.03
N LEU A 70 9.05 12.18 2.44
CA LEU A 70 9.52 10.83 2.77
C LEU A 70 10.10 10.71 4.19
N SER A 71 10.41 11.84 4.84
CA SER A 71 10.83 11.85 6.25
C SER A 71 9.65 11.69 7.21
N LYS A 72 8.43 12.02 6.75
CA LYS A 72 7.20 11.95 7.53
C LYS A 72 6.40 10.68 7.27
N TYR A 73 6.32 10.22 6.02
CA TYR A 73 5.44 9.13 5.63
C TYR A 73 6.18 7.82 5.35
N THR A 74 5.66 6.74 5.91
CA THR A 74 5.99 5.38 5.44
C THR A 74 5.16 5.10 4.19
N ILE A 75 5.80 4.72 3.08
CA ILE A 75 5.11 4.39 1.84
C ILE A 75 4.71 2.92 1.87
N LEU A 76 3.43 2.64 1.65
CA LEU A 76 2.89 1.32 1.38
C LEU A 76 2.72 1.13 -0.14
N PRO A 77 3.68 0.52 -0.85
CA PRO A 77 3.60 0.38 -2.29
C PRO A 77 2.50 -0.62 -2.65
N ASN A 78 1.72 -0.34 -3.69
CA ASN A 78 0.63 -1.22 -4.12
C ASN A 78 0.80 -1.74 -5.55
N THR A 79 0.21 -2.91 -5.80
CA THR A 79 0.22 -3.56 -7.12
C THR A 79 -1.00 -3.18 -7.96
N ALA A 80 -1.53 -1.96 -7.81
CA ALA A 80 -2.74 -1.53 -8.53
C ALA A 80 -2.64 -1.78 -10.04
N GLY A 81 -3.74 -2.27 -10.61
CA GLY A 81 -3.84 -2.60 -12.03
C GLY A 81 -3.19 -3.92 -12.44
N CYS A 82 -2.75 -4.77 -11.49
CA CYS A 82 -2.37 -6.16 -11.79
C CYS A 82 -3.62 -7.06 -11.86
N PHE A 83 -3.63 -7.98 -12.82
CA PHE A 83 -4.73 -8.93 -13.05
C PHE A 83 -4.27 -10.40 -12.95
N THR A 84 -2.99 -10.62 -12.68
CA THR A 84 -2.40 -11.96 -12.48
C THR A 84 -1.47 -11.92 -11.27
N ALA A 85 -1.25 -13.09 -10.66
CA ALA A 85 -0.31 -13.22 -9.55
C ALA A 85 1.11 -12.82 -9.96
N GLU A 86 1.57 -13.31 -11.12
CA GLU A 86 2.89 -13.01 -11.68
C GLU A 86 3.14 -11.51 -11.84
N ASP A 87 2.18 -10.78 -12.42
CA ASP A 87 2.31 -9.33 -12.58
C ASP A 87 2.38 -8.61 -11.24
N ALA A 88 1.56 -9.02 -10.27
CA ALA A 88 1.55 -8.42 -8.94
C ALA A 88 2.88 -8.65 -8.22
N VAL A 89 3.42 -9.86 -8.28
CA VAL A 89 4.72 -10.18 -7.70
C VAL A 89 5.83 -9.34 -8.34
N ARG A 90 5.85 -9.24 -9.68
CA ARG A 90 6.83 -8.44 -10.40
C ARG A 90 6.75 -6.95 -10.03
N VAL A 91 5.54 -6.40 -9.94
CA VAL A 91 5.32 -4.99 -9.54
C VAL A 91 5.70 -4.75 -8.09
N ALA A 92 5.42 -5.69 -7.18
CA ALA A 92 5.81 -5.60 -5.77
C ALA A 92 7.34 -5.56 -5.62
N ARG A 93 8.06 -6.45 -6.32
CA ARG A 93 9.54 -6.47 -6.34
C ARG A 93 10.11 -5.14 -6.85
N LEU A 94 9.56 -4.59 -7.94
CA LEU A 94 9.96 -3.27 -8.44
C LEU A 94 9.69 -2.16 -7.41
N GLY A 95 8.54 -2.20 -6.74
CA GLY A 95 8.19 -1.25 -5.68
C GLY A 95 9.20 -1.27 -4.53
N ARG A 96 9.59 -2.47 -4.08
CA ARG A 96 10.64 -2.64 -3.07
C ARG A 96 11.95 -1.99 -3.51
N GLU A 97 12.44 -2.27 -4.74
CA GLU A 97 13.70 -1.67 -5.23
C GLU A 97 13.66 -0.14 -5.24
N ILE A 98 12.53 0.45 -5.64
CA ILE A 98 12.33 1.91 -5.61
C ILE A 98 12.42 2.42 -4.17
N LEU A 99 11.72 1.79 -3.22
CA LEU A 99 11.69 2.24 -1.82
C LEU A 99 13.01 2.00 -1.09
N LEU A 100 13.76 0.94 -1.43
CA LEU A 100 15.12 0.73 -0.95
C LEU A 100 16.03 1.87 -1.40
N GLY A 101 15.95 2.29 -2.68
CA GLY A 101 16.72 3.42 -3.19
C GLY A 101 16.35 4.77 -2.57
N LEU A 102 15.15 4.88 -2.00
CA LEU A 102 14.68 6.06 -1.27
C LEU A 102 14.88 5.94 0.25
N GLU A 103 15.47 4.84 0.71
CA GLU A 103 15.63 4.50 2.14
C GLU A 103 14.31 4.60 2.93
N ASN A 104 13.16 4.36 2.27
CA ASN A 104 11.86 4.46 2.92
C ASN A 104 11.57 3.18 3.73
N PRO A 105 11.08 3.29 4.97
CA PRO A 105 10.85 2.13 5.83
C PRO A 105 9.88 1.10 5.24
N GLY A 106 8.95 1.50 4.37
CA GLY A 106 7.97 0.58 3.78
C GLY A 106 8.50 -0.31 2.64
N ALA A 107 9.82 -0.39 2.44
CA ALA A 107 10.42 -1.23 1.41
C ALA A 107 10.18 -2.74 1.62
N ASP A 108 9.92 -3.17 2.85
CA ASP A 108 9.56 -4.55 3.18
C ASP A 108 8.05 -4.83 3.05
N TRP A 109 7.24 -3.81 2.82
CA TRP A 109 5.79 -3.91 2.67
C TRP A 109 5.31 -4.01 1.22
N VAL A 110 4.12 -4.57 1.06
CA VAL A 110 3.33 -4.46 -0.17
C VAL A 110 1.84 -4.51 0.15
N LYS A 111 1.07 -3.55 -0.40
CA LYS A 111 -0.37 -3.67 -0.51
C LYS A 111 -0.69 -4.48 -1.77
N LEU A 112 -0.94 -5.76 -1.58
CA LEU A 112 -1.20 -6.69 -2.68
C LEU A 112 -2.63 -6.51 -3.21
N GLU A 113 -2.73 -6.13 -4.47
CA GLU A 113 -3.96 -5.99 -5.24
C GLU A 113 -3.83 -6.84 -6.52
N VAL A 114 -4.59 -7.94 -6.61
CA VAL A 114 -4.75 -8.73 -7.83
C VAL A 114 -6.22 -8.70 -8.21
N LEU A 115 -6.56 -7.98 -9.28
CA LEU A 115 -7.94 -7.73 -9.68
C LEU A 115 -8.46 -8.84 -10.60
N GLY A 116 -9.72 -9.24 -10.43
CA GLY A 116 -10.40 -10.16 -11.35
C GLY A 116 -10.85 -9.48 -12.64
N ASP A 117 -11.26 -8.21 -12.57
CA ASP A 117 -11.67 -7.45 -13.75
C ASP A 117 -11.57 -5.91 -13.57
N LYS A 118 -11.56 -5.18 -14.70
CA LYS A 118 -11.41 -3.71 -14.74
C LYS A 118 -12.69 -2.94 -14.37
N LYS A 119 -13.85 -3.59 -14.40
CA LYS A 119 -15.15 -2.96 -14.22
C LYS A 119 -15.54 -2.93 -12.74
N THR A 120 -15.46 -4.07 -12.06
CA THR A 120 -15.82 -4.20 -10.65
C THR A 120 -14.67 -3.82 -9.72
N LEU A 121 -13.43 -4.00 -10.19
CA LEU A 121 -12.21 -3.90 -9.39
C LEU A 121 -12.20 -4.85 -8.18
N LEU A 122 -13.02 -5.91 -8.19
CA LEU A 122 -12.98 -6.94 -7.16
C LEU A 122 -11.69 -7.78 -7.29
N PRO A 123 -11.14 -8.28 -6.18
CA PRO A 123 -9.93 -9.08 -6.21
C PRO A 123 -10.21 -10.50 -6.72
N ASP A 124 -9.24 -11.09 -7.41
CA ASP A 124 -9.21 -12.53 -7.67
C ASP A 124 -8.64 -13.24 -6.43
N PRO A 125 -9.45 -14.03 -5.69
CA PRO A 125 -9.00 -14.65 -4.45
C PRO A 125 -7.94 -15.74 -4.67
N VAL A 126 -7.94 -16.42 -5.82
CA VAL A 126 -6.97 -17.48 -6.13
C VAL A 126 -5.62 -16.87 -6.46
N ALA A 127 -5.62 -15.90 -7.37
CA ALA A 127 -4.38 -15.22 -7.77
C ALA A 127 -3.80 -14.38 -6.60
N THR A 128 -4.64 -13.78 -5.76
CA THR A 128 -4.18 -13.08 -4.54
C THR A 128 -3.48 -14.04 -3.58
N LEU A 129 -4.04 -15.22 -3.34
CA LEU A 129 -3.44 -16.22 -2.45
C LEU A 129 -2.11 -16.76 -3.01
N GLU A 130 -2.03 -16.98 -4.32
CA GLU A 130 -0.81 -17.39 -5.01
C GLU A 130 0.31 -16.33 -4.84
N ALA A 131 0.03 -15.07 -5.19
CA ALA A 131 0.98 -13.98 -5.05
C ALA A 131 1.39 -13.75 -3.60
N THR A 132 0.48 -13.90 -2.64
CA THR A 132 0.78 -13.80 -1.20
C THR A 132 1.86 -14.79 -0.80
N ARG A 133 1.72 -16.07 -1.17
CA ARG A 133 2.70 -17.12 -0.84
C ARG A 133 4.07 -16.85 -1.44
N GLU A 134 4.12 -16.31 -2.65
CA GLU A 134 5.39 -15.96 -3.28
C GLU A 134 6.03 -14.75 -2.59
N LEU A 135 5.28 -13.69 -2.36
CA LEU A 135 5.79 -12.47 -1.73
C LEU A 135 6.24 -12.70 -0.28
N VAL A 136 5.52 -13.51 0.49
CA VAL A 136 5.96 -13.91 1.84
C VAL A 136 7.26 -14.70 1.79
N ARG A 137 7.44 -15.62 0.82
CA ARG A 137 8.72 -16.33 0.63
C ARG A 137 9.86 -15.39 0.26
N ASP A 138 9.56 -14.32 -0.48
CA ASP A 138 10.50 -13.25 -0.81
C ASP A 138 10.73 -12.27 0.35
N GLY A 139 10.16 -12.52 1.54
CA GLY A 139 10.33 -11.71 2.74
C GLY A 139 9.55 -10.40 2.72
N PHE A 140 8.48 -10.29 1.92
CA PHE A 140 7.52 -9.18 2.07
C PHE A 140 6.62 -9.41 3.27
N GLN A 141 6.21 -8.32 3.91
CA GLN A 141 5.00 -8.29 4.74
C GLN A 141 3.85 -7.81 3.86
N VAL A 142 2.85 -8.68 3.68
CA VAL A 142 1.84 -8.54 2.64
C VAL A 142 0.53 -8.05 3.25
N LEU A 143 0.07 -6.89 2.83
CA LEU A 143 -1.24 -6.35 3.18
C LEU A 143 -2.21 -6.60 2.02
N CYS A 144 -3.05 -7.62 2.12
CA CYS A 144 -3.92 -8.04 1.01
C CYS A 144 -5.18 -7.18 0.89
N TYR A 145 -5.45 -6.69 -0.33
CA TYR A 145 -6.79 -6.31 -0.74
C TYR A 145 -7.60 -7.57 -1.04
N THR A 146 -8.66 -7.82 -0.28
CA THR A 146 -9.51 -9.02 -0.39
C THR A 146 -10.99 -8.66 -0.24
N THR A 147 -11.87 -9.62 -0.47
CA THR A 147 -13.32 -9.48 -0.24
C THR A 147 -13.68 -9.75 1.22
N ASP A 148 -14.95 -9.54 1.57
CA ASP A 148 -15.48 -9.83 2.90
C ASP A 148 -15.65 -11.36 3.17
N ASP A 149 -14.97 -12.22 2.40
CA ASP A 149 -15.01 -13.67 2.57
C ASP A 149 -14.07 -14.11 3.71
N PRO A 150 -14.60 -14.59 4.85
CA PRO A 150 -13.78 -15.01 5.98
C PRO A 150 -12.91 -16.24 5.68
N ILE A 151 -13.29 -17.08 4.72
CA ILE A 151 -12.50 -18.24 4.31
C ILE A 151 -11.25 -17.79 3.55
N THR A 152 -11.42 -16.85 2.63
CA THR A 152 -10.30 -16.24 1.91
C THR A 152 -9.38 -15.50 2.86
N ALA A 153 -9.92 -14.70 3.79
CA ALA A 153 -9.12 -14.01 4.82
C ALA A 153 -8.29 -14.99 5.67
N LYS A 154 -8.89 -16.10 6.12
CA LYS A 154 -8.16 -17.14 6.86
C LYS A 154 -7.03 -17.74 6.03
N ARG A 155 -7.28 -18.06 4.75
CA ARG A 155 -6.26 -18.65 3.86
C ARG A 155 -5.08 -17.70 3.62
N LEU A 156 -5.34 -16.40 3.51
CA LEU A 156 -4.30 -15.37 3.35
C LEU A 156 -3.45 -15.27 4.63
N LYS A 157 -4.09 -15.24 5.81
CA LYS A 157 -3.40 -15.30 7.09
C LYS A 157 -2.54 -16.57 7.22
N ASP A 158 -3.08 -17.73 6.88
CA ASP A 158 -2.35 -19.01 6.93
C ASP A 158 -1.18 -19.05 5.93
N ALA A 159 -1.24 -18.23 4.86
CA ALA A 159 -0.15 -18.05 3.90
C ALA A 159 0.92 -17.05 4.35
N GLY A 160 0.72 -16.34 5.46
CA GLY A 160 1.68 -15.42 6.08
C GLY A 160 1.44 -13.94 5.81
N ALA A 161 0.26 -13.55 5.33
CA ALA A 161 -0.19 -12.15 5.34
C ALA A 161 -0.40 -11.63 6.77
#